data_AF-A0A640KBY1-F1
#
_entry.id   AF-A0A640KBY1-F1
#
_cell.length_a   1.000
_cell.length_b   1.000
_cell.length_c   1.000
_cell.angle_alpha   90.00
_cell.angle_beta   90.00
_cell.angle_gamma   90.00
#
_symmetry.space_group_name_H-M   'P 1'
#
loop_
_entity.id
_entity.type
_entity.pdbx_description
1 polymer ?
#
loop_
_entity_poly.entity_id
_entity_poly.type
_entity_poly.pdbx_seq_one_letter_code
_entity_poly.pdbx_strand_id
1 'polypeptide(L)'
;MSLCTSSVWLQLCRTPLVLGAGGKWWKEGPPDYTRANRRRMELEQQRIEASQYLPPVEPTAEQACRLYRRLLKEGHKTLVVTDKEFFRRKVRYELEVTSRQTSSRVRGIMFEKGQWMLENKLGGII
;
A
#
# COMPACT_ATOMS: atom_id res chain seq x y z
N MET A 1 -19.81 3.25 28.51
CA MET A 1 -19.31 2.07 29.24
C MET A 1 -19.44 0.88 28.29
N SER A 2 -18.47 0.04 27.96
CA SER A 2 -17.08 -0.15 28.35
C SER A 2 -16.41 -0.90 27.19
N LEU A 3 -15.19 -0.49 26.82
CA LEU A 3 -14.27 -1.23 25.96
C LEU A 3 -13.84 -2.55 26.64
N CYS A 4 -13.48 -3.57 25.83
CA CYS A 4 -12.33 -4.50 26.00
C CYS A 4 -12.61 -5.86 25.33
N THR A 5 -12.02 -6.17 24.17
CA THR A 5 -10.65 -6.72 24.01
C THR A 5 -10.46 -8.07 24.71
N SER A 6 -10.72 -9.18 24.01
CA SER A 6 -10.41 -10.53 24.55
C SER A 6 -9.93 -11.54 23.52
N SER A 7 -9.71 -11.16 22.25
CA SER A 7 -9.24 -12.10 21.22
C SER A 7 -7.78 -11.93 20.79
N VAL A 8 -7.06 -10.92 21.30
CA VAL A 8 -5.67 -10.62 20.90
C VAL A 8 -4.61 -11.25 21.84
N TRP A 9 -5.00 -11.71 23.03
CA TRP A 9 -4.04 -12.17 24.05
C TRP A 9 -3.62 -13.65 23.93
N LEU A 10 -4.33 -14.46 23.14
CA LEU A 10 -4.06 -15.91 23.09
C LEU A 10 -2.99 -16.33 22.06
N GLN A 11 -2.48 -15.39 21.25
CA GLN A 11 -1.59 -15.73 20.12
C GLN A 11 -0.11 -15.43 20.35
N LEU A 12 0.27 -14.84 21.48
CA LEU A 12 1.66 -14.50 21.81
C LEU A 12 2.29 -15.40 22.91
N CYS A 13 1.54 -16.30 23.53
CA CYS A 13 2.02 -17.07 24.70
C CYS A 13 2.32 -18.55 24.37
N ARG A 14 3.02 -18.83 23.27
CA ARG A 14 3.63 -20.16 23.03
C ARG A 14 5.01 -20.04 22.36
N THR A 15 5.88 -19.20 22.91
CA THR A 15 7.28 -19.63 22.99
C THR A 15 7.40 -20.41 24.29
N PRO A 16 7.81 -21.69 24.26
CA PRO A 16 7.88 -22.45 25.49
C PRO A 16 8.95 -21.81 26.38
N LEU A 17 8.54 -21.52 27.62
CA LEU A 17 9.37 -21.11 28.75
C LEU A 17 10.39 -22.22 29.08
N VAL A 18 11.41 -22.41 28.25
CA VAL A 18 12.50 -23.38 28.51
C VAL A 18 13.87 -22.71 28.64
N LEU A 19 13.95 -21.39 28.58
CA LEU A 19 15.19 -20.66 28.84
C LEU A 19 15.53 -20.49 30.34
N GLY A 20 14.78 -21.15 31.23
CA GLY A 20 14.95 -21.04 32.69
C GLY A 20 15.71 -22.20 33.36
N ALA A 21 15.85 -23.34 32.69
CA ALA A 21 16.73 -24.41 33.14
C ALA A 21 18.03 -24.33 32.33
N GLY A 22 19.20 -24.51 32.95
CA GLY A 22 20.52 -24.49 32.29
C GLY A 22 20.75 -25.58 31.24
N GLY A 23 19.68 -26.11 30.62
CA GLY A 23 19.68 -26.95 29.45
C GLY A 23 20.27 -26.20 28.26
N LYS A 24 21.37 -26.74 27.76
CA LYS A 24 21.98 -26.28 26.52
C LYS A 24 21.00 -26.59 25.38
N TRP A 25 20.41 -25.57 24.75
CA TRP A 25 19.38 -25.70 23.70
C TRP A 25 19.76 -26.64 22.53
N TRP A 26 21.06 -26.91 22.33
CA TRP A 26 21.57 -27.88 21.35
C TRP A 26 21.51 -29.35 21.79
N LYS A 27 21.13 -29.64 23.05
CA LYS A 27 20.92 -30.99 23.59
C LYS A 27 19.46 -31.46 23.52
N GLU A 28 18.52 -30.57 23.19
CA GLU A 28 17.07 -30.84 23.15
C GLU A 28 16.58 -31.40 21.80
N GLY A 29 17.51 -31.72 20.89
CA GLY A 29 17.21 -32.21 19.54
C GLY A 29 17.18 -31.08 18.49
N PRO A 30 16.94 -31.42 17.22
CA PRO A 30 16.86 -30.41 16.16
C PRO A 30 15.63 -29.49 16.38
N PRO A 31 15.73 -28.19 16.05
CA PRO A 31 14.61 -27.27 16.22
C PRO A 31 13.39 -27.66 15.38
N ASP A 32 12.18 -27.46 15.92
CA ASP A 32 10.94 -27.63 15.15
C ASP A 32 10.75 -26.46 14.18
N TYR A 33 10.97 -26.72 12.88
CA TYR A 33 10.81 -25.74 11.81
C TYR A 33 9.43 -25.79 11.14
N THR A 34 8.46 -26.56 11.66
CA THR A 34 7.13 -26.73 11.01
C THR A 34 6.42 -25.39 10.76
N ARG A 35 6.45 -24.46 11.73
CA ARG A 35 5.88 -23.11 11.58
C ARG A 35 6.61 -22.30 10.51
N ALA A 36 7.94 -22.33 10.52
CA ALA A 36 8.76 -21.61 9.55
C ALA A 36 8.54 -22.16 8.12
N ASN A 37 8.44 -23.48 7.98
CA ASN A 37 8.15 -24.14 6.71
C ASN A 37 6.74 -23.81 6.21
N ARG A 38 5.73 -23.81 7.09
CA ARG A 38 4.38 -23.35 6.74
C ARG A 38 4.39 -21.90 6.23
N ARG A 39 5.10 -21.00 6.92
CA ARG A 39 5.22 -19.61 6.50
C ARG A 39 5.92 -19.45 5.16
N ARG A 40 6.96 -20.25 4.88
CA ARG A 40 7.61 -20.27 3.56
C ARG A 40 6.63 -20.70 2.46
N MET A 41 5.83 -21.73 2.69
CA MET A 41 4.81 -22.16 1.72
C MET A 41 3.77 -21.06 1.47
N GLU A 42 3.28 -20.38 2.51
CA GLU A 42 2.36 -19.24 2.36
C GLU A 42 2.97 -18.11 1.52
N LEU A 43 4.24 -17.76 1.75
CA LEU A 43 4.92 -16.70 1.00
C LEU A 43 5.17 -17.09 -0.45
N GLU A 44 5.46 -18.36 -0.73
CA GLU A 44 5.58 -18.85 -2.11
C GLU A 44 4.22 -18.85 -2.83
N GLN A 45 3.13 -19.21 -2.15
CA GLN A 45 1.78 -19.07 -2.70
C GLN A 45 1.48 -17.60 -3.05
N GLN A 46 1.75 -16.67 -2.13
CA GLN A 46 1.60 -15.24 -2.39
C GLN A 46 2.47 -14.74 -3.53
N ARG A 47 3.70 -15.26 -3.68
CA ARG A 47 4.59 -14.92 -4.79
C ARG A 47 4.04 -15.42 -6.12
N ILE A 48 3.54 -16.66 -6.16
CA ILE A 48 2.93 -17.24 -7.36
C ILE A 48 1.70 -16.42 -7.76
N GLU A 49 0.83 -16.09 -6.82
CA GLU A 49 -0.32 -15.21 -7.05
C GLU A 49 0.13 -13.83 -7.54
N ALA A 50 1.09 -13.19 -6.87
CA ALA A 50 1.65 -11.90 -7.27
C ALA A 50 2.23 -11.90 -8.70
N SER A 51 2.81 -13.02 -9.12
CA SER A 51 3.39 -13.17 -10.48
C SER A 51 2.34 -13.24 -11.59
N GLN A 52 1.09 -13.58 -11.26
CA GLN A 52 0.00 -13.61 -12.22
C GLN A 52 -0.56 -12.21 -12.50
N TYR A 53 -0.36 -11.26 -11.59
CA TYR A 53 -0.79 -9.88 -11.78
C TYR A 53 0.14 -9.11 -12.71
N LEU A 54 -0.44 -8.33 -13.62
CA LEU A 54 0.33 -7.41 -14.45
C LEU A 54 0.92 -6.29 -13.60
N PRO A 55 2.18 -5.89 -13.84
CA PRO A 55 2.76 -4.76 -13.15
C PRO A 55 2.04 -3.46 -13.56
N PRO A 56 2.07 -2.41 -12.71
CA PRO A 56 1.54 -1.11 -13.07
C PRO A 56 2.17 -0.59 -14.36
N VAL A 57 1.32 -0.25 -15.33
CA VAL A 57 1.72 0.21 -16.66
C VAL A 57 1.75 1.72 -16.68
N GLU A 58 2.76 2.28 -17.36
CA GLU A 58 2.83 3.72 -17.59
C GLU A 58 1.63 4.18 -18.43
N PRO A 59 0.89 5.22 -17.99
CA PRO A 59 -0.25 5.71 -18.75
C PRO A 59 0.20 6.33 -20.07
N THR A 60 -0.66 6.22 -21.09
CA THR A 60 -0.45 6.97 -22.33
C THR A 60 -0.63 8.47 -22.10
N ALA A 61 -0.04 9.30 -22.97
CA ALA A 61 -0.21 10.76 -22.89
C ALA A 61 -1.69 11.17 -22.94
N GLU A 62 -2.51 10.47 -23.74
CA GLU A 62 -3.95 10.72 -23.81
C GLU A 62 -4.65 10.41 -22.48
N GLN A 63 -4.32 9.27 -21.85
CA GLN A 63 -4.85 8.91 -20.53
C GLN A 63 -4.46 9.94 -19.47
N ALA A 64 -3.20 10.39 -19.47
CA ALA A 64 -2.72 11.43 -18.55
C ALA A 64 -3.48 12.76 -18.75
N CYS A 65 -3.68 13.19 -19.98
CA CYS A 65 -4.47 14.39 -20.31
C CYS A 65 -5.93 14.28 -19.87
N ARG A 66 -6.56 13.11 -20.07
CA ARG A 66 -7.93 12.83 -19.60
C ARG A 66 -8.02 12.89 -18.07
N LEU A 67 -7.05 12.28 -17.37
CA LEU A 67 -6.97 12.29 -15.92
C LEU A 67 -6.80 13.72 -15.39
N TYR A 68 -5.86 14.49 -15.95
CA TYR A 68 -5.63 15.88 -15.62
C TYR A 68 -6.92 16.72 -15.69
N ARG A 69 -7.62 16.62 -16.82
CA ARG A 69 -8.88 17.36 -17.04
C ARG A 69 -9.95 16.96 -16.03
N ARG A 70 -10.08 15.67 -15.70
CA ARG A 70 -11.04 15.18 -14.70
C ARG A 70 -10.70 15.71 -13.30
N LEU A 71 -9.43 15.69 -12.90
CA LEU A 71 -8.99 16.21 -11.60
C LEU A 71 -9.29 17.69 -11.45
N LEU A 72 -9.04 18.50 -12.48
CA LEU A 72 -9.39 19.92 -12.46
C LEU A 72 -10.89 20.15 -12.42
N LYS A 73 -11.67 19.37 -13.17
CA LYS A 73 -13.13 19.47 -13.19
C LYS A 73 -13.73 19.14 -11.82
N GLU A 74 -13.26 18.08 -11.18
CA GLU A 74 -13.69 17.74 -9.83
C GLU A 74 -13.20 18.77 -8.81
N GLY A 75 -11.95 19.22 -8.89
CA GLY A 75 -11.42 20.29 -8.04
C GLY A 75 -12.25 21.56 -8.10
N HIS A 76 -12.70 21.96 -9.30
CA HIS A 76 -13.54 23.13 -9.43
C HIS A 76 -14.92 22.99 -8.74
N LYS A 77 -15.46 21.76 -8.67
CA LYS A 77 -16.75 21.45 -8.06
C LYS A 77 -16.67 21.27 -6.55
N THR A 78 -15.66 20.54 -6.07
CA THR A 78 -15.58 20.08 -4.68
C THR A 78 -14.78 21.02 -3.79
N LEU A 79 -13.80 21.76 -4.34
CA LEU A 79 -12.96 22.65 -3.54
C LEU A 79 -13.71 23.94 -3.21
N VAL A 80 -13.87 24.15 -1.91
CA VAL A 80 -14.49 25.30 -1.25
C VAL A 80 -13.44 26.11 -0.48
N VAL A 81 -12.56 25.45 0.26
CA VAL A 81 -11.58 26.10 1.15
C VAL A 81 -10.23 26.25 0.46
N THR A 82 -9.77 25.20 -0.22
CA THR A 82 -8.49 25.22 -0.93
C THR A 82 -8.54 26.15 -2.15
N ASP A 83 -7.51 26.97 -2.33
CA ASP A 83 -7.36 27.80 -3.53
C ASP A 83 -7.29 26.92 -4.79
N LYS A 84 -8.26 27.13 -5.70
CA LYS A 84 -8.40 26.40 -6.95
C LYS A 84 -7.20 26.62 -7.87
N GLU A 85 -6.60 27.80 -7.85
CA GLU A 85 -5.45 28.11 -8.70
C GLU A 85 -4.18 27.45 -8.17
N PHE A 86 -4.00 27.44 -6.85
CA PHE A 86 -2.95 26.63 -6.22
C PHE A 86 -3.12 25.13 -6.54
N PHE A 87 -4.33 24.58 -6.41
CA PHE A 87 -4.61 23.20 -6.75
C PHE A 87 -4.26 22.88 -8.22
N ARG A 88 -4.68 23.73 -9.16
CA ARG A 88 -4.36 23.59 -10.59
C ARG A 88 -2.85 23.55 -10.84
N ARG A 89 -2.10 24.50 -10.25
CA ARG A 89 -0.64 24.55 -10.36
C ARG A 89 0.02 23.30 -9.78
N LYS A 90 -0.46 22.80 -8.63
CA LYS A 90 0.06 21.59 -8.01
C LYS A 90 -0.19 20.35 -8.85
N VAL A 91 -1.40 20.14 -9.35
CA VAL A 91 -1.71 19.01 -10.24
C VAL A 91 -0.85 19.06 -11.51
N ARG A 92 -0.69 20.26 -12.09
CA ARG A 92 0.19 20.46 -13.25
C ARG A 92 1.65 20.10 -12.94
N TYR A 93 2.17 20.56 -11.81
CA TYR A 93 3.53 20.25 -11.38
C TYR A 93 3.77 18.74 -11.24
N GLU A 94 2.85 17.99 -10.62
CA GLU A 94 3.00 16.54 -10.46
C GLU A 94 3.02 15.80 -11.82
N LEU A 95 2.23 16.27 -12.79
CA LEU A 95 2.17 15.66 -14.13
C LEU A 95 3.31 16.08 -15.05
N GLU A 96 3.84 17.30 -14.93
CA GLU A 96 4.91 17.79 -15.80
C GLU A 96 6.32 17.52 -15.25
N VAL A 97 6.49 17.54 -13.92
CA VAL A 97 7.80 17.43 -13.26
C VAL A 97 7.98 16.06 -12.62
N THR A 98 7.14 15.70 -11.66
CA THR A 98 7.29 14.46 -10.89
C THR A 98 7.19 13.22 -11.79
N SER A 99 6.26 13.22 -12.74
CA SER A 99 6.13 12.11 -13.69
C SER A 99 7.41 11.89 -14.52
N ARG A 100 8.09 12.96 -14.93
CA ARG A 100 9.31 12.89 -15.74
C ARG A 100 10.53 12.46 -14.92
N GLN A 101 10.59 12.84 -13.65
CA GLN A 101 11.67 12.46 -12.75
C GLN A 101 11.57 11.01 -12.27
N THR A 102 10.36 10.47 -12.20
CA THR A 102 10.10 9.12 -11.68
C THR A 102 10.11 8.05 -12.77
N SER A 103 10.24 6.79 -12.36
CA SER A 103 10.23 5.65 -13.26
C SER A 103 8.83 5.34 -13.82
N SER A 104 8.77 4.59 -14.92
CA SER A 104 7.53 4.19 -15.60
C SER A 104 6.53 3.50 -14.66
N ARG A 105 7.01 2.59 -13.80
CA ARG A 105 6.17 1.92 -12.79
C ARG A 105 5.56 2.90 -11.80
N VAL A 106 6.34 3.88 -11.35
CA VAL A 106 5.84 4.93 -10.43
C VAL A 106 4.81 5.81 -11.12
N ARG A 107 5.01 6.13 -12.41
CA ARG A 107 3.99 6.84 -13.21
C ARG A 107 2.68 6.07 -13.30
N GLY A 108 2.73 4.74 -13.47
CA GLY A 108 1.53 3.88 -13.41
C GLY A 108 0.81 3.97 -12.06
N ILE A 109 1.56 3.86 -10.96
CA ILE A 109 1.01 3.98 -9.60
C ILE A 109 0.42 5.38 -9.35
N MET A 110 1.09 6.44 -9.81
CA MET A 110 0.58 7.82 -9.70
C MET A 110 -0.71 8.00 -10.48
N PHE A 111 -0.84 7.36 -11.64
CA PHE A 111 -2.04 7.39 -12.46
C PHE A 111 -3.21 6.70 -11.78
N GLU A 112 -3.01 5.48 -11.27
CA GLU A 112 -4.01 4.73 -10.49
C GLU A 112 -4.42 5.52 -9.23
N LYS A 113 -3.46 6.14 -8.54
CA LYS A 113 -3.74 7.04 -7.40
C LYS A 113 -4.61 8.22 -7.82
N GLY A 114 -4.35 8.82 -8.98
CA GLY A 114 -5.17 9.91 -9.51
C GLY A 114 -6.60 9.46 -9.83
N GLN A 115 -6.77 8.24 -10.37
CA GLN A 115 -8.10 7.65 -10.58
C GLN A 115 -8.83 7.41 -9.25
N TRP A 116 -8.13 6.83 -8.27
CA TRP A 116 -8.66 6.65 -6.92
C TRP A 116 -9.08 7.98 -6.28
N MET A 117 -8.29 9.04 -6.46
CA MET A 117 -8.65 10.38 -5.98
C MET A 117 -9.96 10.87 -6.61
N LEU A 118 -10.21 10.63 -7.89
CA LEU A 118 -11.47 11.02 -8.52
C LEU A 118 -12.67 10.27 -7.95
N GLU A 119 -12.52 8.99 -7.66
CA GLU A 119 -13.57 8.16 -7.06
C GLU A 119 -13.85 8.54 -5.60
N ASN A 120 -12.83 9.01 -4.89
CA ASN A 120 -12.87 9.28 -3.45
C ASN A 120 -12.85 10.79 -3.12
N LYS A 121 -13.51 11.62 -3.93
CA LYS A 121 -13.67 13.08 -3.69
C LYS A 121 -12.33 13.78 -3.42
N LEU A 122 -11.38 13.58 -4.32
CA LEU A 122 -10.00 14.07 -4.27
C LEU A 122 -9.20 13.62 -3.04
N GLY A 123 -9.63 12.58 -2.33
CA GLY A 123 -8.99 12.12 -1.10
C GLY A 123 -9.29 13.01 0.11
N GLY A 124 -10.42 13.72 0.10
CA GLY A 124 -10.84 14.58 1.21
C GLY A 124 -10.28 16.00 1.18
N ILE A 125 -9.75 16.45 0.03
CA ILE A 125 -9.37 17.85 -0.15
C ILE A 125 -10.65 18.67 -0.30
N ILE A 126 -10.83 19.68 0.56
CA ILE A 126 -11.97 20.60 0.61
C ILE A 126 -11.49 22.01 0.31
#